data_AF-A0A917J0H0-F1
#
_entry.id   AF-A0A917J0H0-F1
#
_cell.length_a   1.000
_cell.length_b   1.000
_cell.length_c   1.000
_cell.angle_alpha   90.00
_cell.angle_beta   90.00
_cell.angle_gamma   90.00
#
_symmetry.space_group_name_H-M   'P 1'
#
loop_
_entity.id
_entity.type
_entity.pdbx_description
1 polymer ?
#
loop_
_entity_poly.entity_id
_entity_poly.type
_entity_poly.pdbx_seq_one_letter_code
_entity_poly.pdbx_strand_id
1 'polypeptide(L)'
;MANSKEEMRGLIMNERMVELAFEGKRNEDLRRTRRMHKLTGTIEQMVQWQFLDAPATKLRDSLEKPFGVNTLGLAPTLCIRDTLNWSNTTSLKKFFRLPHTYSAPVNNGNFAFPQNYYFMPINSIFLNSSPLLDQTAGWEGGTFDPM
;
A
#
# COMPACT_ATOMS: atom_id res chain seq x y z
N MET A 1 2.92 29.91 -13.33
CA MET A 1 1.98 29.33 -14.31
C MET A 1 2.79 28.51 -15.29
N ALA A 2 2.27 27.41 -15.84
CA ALA A 2 3.01 26.61 -16.82
C ALA A 2 3.22 27.40 -18.12
N ASN A 3 4.46 27.41 -18.62
CA ASN A 3 4.88 28.15 -19.81
C ASN A 3 5.04 27.23 -21.04
N SER A 4 4.87 25.91 -20.86
CA SER A 4 4.90 24.92 -21.95
C SER A 4 3.80 23.87 -21.81
N LYS A 5 3.50 23.17 -22.91
CA LYS A 5 2.52 22.07 -22.92
C LYS A 5 2.98 20.92 -22.01
N GLU A 6 4.27 20.67 -21.95
CA GLU A 6 4.91 19.64 -21.13
C GLU A 6 4.78 19.96 -19.64
N GLU A 7 5.02 21.22 -19.25
CA GLU A 7 4.78 21.70 -17.89
C GLU A 7 3.30 21.60 -17.51
N MET A 8 2.39 21.97 -18.41
CA MET A 8 0.96 21.87 -18.17
C MET A 8 0.51 20.41 -17.94
N ARG A 9 1.05 19.47 -18.74
CA ARG A 9 0.83 18.02 -18.52
C ARG A 9 1.44 17.53 -17.20
N GLY A 10 2.55 18.12 -16.77
CA GLY A 10 3.14 17.88 -15.46
C GLY A 10 2.22 18.29 -14.33
N LEU A 11 1.72 19.53 -14.38
CA LEU A 11 0.78 20.08 -13.39
C LEU A 11 -0.50 19.25 -13.30
N ILE A 12 -1.14 18.91 -14.43
CA ILE A 12 -2.35 18.09 -14.44
C ILE A 12 -2.13 16.74 -13.72
N MET A 13 -0.96 16.13 -13.91
CA MET A 13 -0.65 14.86 -13.25
C MET A 13 -0.38 14.99 -11.75
N ASN A 14 0.12 16.14 -11.31
CA ASN A 14 0.29 16.44 -9.90
C ASN A 14 -1.07 16.71 -9.24
N GLU A 15 -1.95 17.48 -9.89
CA GLU A 15 -3.31 17.71 -9.39
C GLU A 15 -4.09 16.40 -9.27
N ARG A 16 -4.08 15.56 -10.30
CA ARG A 16 -4.72 14.24 -10.25
C ARG A 16 -4.19 13.33 -9.14
N MET A 17 -2.90 13.46 -8.78
CA MET A 17 -2.32 12.70 -7.68
C MET A 17 -2.92 13.10 -6.33
N VAL A 18 -3.24 14.38 -6.13
CA VAL A 18 -3.85 14.91 -4.91
C VAL A 18 -5.35 14.65 -4.90
N GLU A 19 -6.04 15.04 -5.97
CA GLU A 19 -7.51 14.97 -6.08
C GLU A 19 -8.04 13.54 -6.04
N LEU A 20 -7.35 12.59 -6.67
CA LEU A 20 -7.80 11.20 -6.79
C LEU A 20 -7.04 10.28 -5.81
N ALA A 21 -6.59 10.83 -4.69
CA ALA A 21 -5.90 10.08 -3.65
C ALA A 21 -6.82 8.96 -3.12
N PHE A 22 -6.29 7.75 -2.98
CA PHE A 22 -7.02 6.54 -2.55
C PHE A 22 -8.13 6.04 -3.49
N GLU A 23 -8.27 6.58 -4.70
CA GLU A 23 -9.25 6.12 -5.71
C GLU A 23 -8.67 5.15 -6.75
N GLY A 24 -7.44 4.66 -6.53
CA GLY A 24 -6.77 3.71 -7.43
C GLY A 24 -6.25 4.29 -8.76
N LYS A 25 -6.46 5.58 -9.02
CA LYS A 25 -6.08 6.23 -10.30
C LYS A 25 -4.60 6.51 -10.47
N ARG A 26 -3.85 6.58 -9.37
CA ARG A 26 -2.42 6.89 -9.41
C ARG A 26 -1.60 5.89 -10.23
N ASN A 27 -1.87 4.60 -10.07
CA ASN A 27 -1.15 3.54 -10.79
C ASN A 27 -1.47 3.58 -12.29
N GLU A 28 -2.75 3.74 -12.65
CA GLU A 28 -3.20 3.88 -14.04
C GLU A 28 -2.52 5.08 -14.73
N ASP A 29 -2.49 6.24 -14.06
CA ASP A 29 -1.85 7.47 -14.53
C ASP A 29 -0.36 7.29 -14.82
N LEU A 30 0.35 6.65 -13.89
CA LEU A 30 1.77 6.40 -14.01
C LEU A 30 2.11 5.36 -15.08
N ARG A 31 1.31 4.30 -15.21
CA ARG A 31 1.52 3.27 -16.24
C ARG A 31 1.33 3.84 -17.64
N ARG A 32 0.20 4.50 -17.91
CA ARG A 32 -0.09 5.03 -19.26
C ARG A 32 0.88 6.12 -19.72
N THR A 33 1.48 6.84 -18.78
CA THR A 33 2.48 7.89 -19.09
C THR A 33 3.92 7.46 -18.88
N ARG A 34 4.16 6.19 -18.54
CA ARG A 34 5.50 5.63 -18.32
C ARG A 34 6.30 6.41 -17.27
N ARG A 35 5.65 6.76 -16.16
CA ARG A 35 6.25 7.51 -15.03
C ARG A 35 6.39 6.72 -13.71
N MET A 36 6.03 5.44 -13.66
CA MET A 36 6.31 4.52 -12.53
C MET A 36 7.77 4.56 -12.07
N HIS A 37 8.76 4.78 -12.95
CA HIS A 37 10.17 4.92 -12.56
C HIS A 37 10.45 6.10 -11.63
N LYS A 38 9.51 7.06 -11.52
CA LYS A 38 9.57 8.16 -10.55
C LYS A 38 9.22 7.71 -9.13
N LEU A 39 8.66 6.51 -8.97
CA LEU A 39 8.44 5.89 -7.67
C LEU A 39 9.79 5.37 -7.16
N THR A 40 10.47 6.23 -6.42
CA THR A 40 11.75 5.95 -5.76
C THR A 40 11.70 6.52 -4.35
N GLY A 41 12.46 5.94 -3.43
CA GLY A 41 12.60 6.47 -2.08
C GLY A 41 12.92 5.40 -1.05
N THR A 42 12.94 5.80 0.21
CA THR A 42 13.12 4.94 1.37
C THR A 42 11.80 4.86 2.14
N ILE A 43 11.39 3.65 2.53
CA ILE A 43 10.25 3.49 3.44
C ILE A 43 10.79 3.72 4.86
N GLU A 44 10.87 4.98 5.27
CA GLU A 44 11.46 5.36 6.57
C GLU A 44 10.46 5.25 7.72
N GLN A 45 9.22 5.66 7.46
CA GLN A 45 8.17 5.72 8.48
C GLN A 45 6.85 5.24 7.89
N MET A 46 6.18 4.37 8.63
CA MET A 46 4.81 3.95 8.34
C MET A 46 3.92 4.24 9.53
N VAL A 47 2.73 4.75 9.26
CA VAL A 47 1.69 4.92 10.27
C VAL A 47 0.95 3.59 10.36
N GLN A 48 0.95 3.00 11.55
CA GLN A 48 0.26 1.74 11.79
C GLN A 48 -0.61 1.83 13.03
N TRP A 49 -1.63 0.96 13.10
CA TRP A 49 -2.43 0.77 14.30
C TRP A 49 -1.72 -0.21 15.21
N GLN A 50 -1.28 0.25 16.39
CA GLN A 50 -0.66 -0.59 17.41
C GLN A 50 -1.49 -0.55 18.69
N PHE A 51 -1.63 -1.69 19.37
CA PHE A 51 -2.23 -1.74 20.70
C PHE A 51 -1.41 -0.93 21.72
N LEU A 52 -2.08 -0.32 22.70
CA LEU A 52 -1.46 0.41 23.81
C LEU A 52 -0.61 -0.56 24.65
N ASP A 53 0.62 -0.19 25.03
CA ASP A 53 1.59 -1.08 25.71
C ASP A 53 1.07 -1.67 27.05
N ALA A 54 0.42 -2.84 26.93
CA ALA A 54 0.39 -3.98 27.84
C ALA A 54 0.87 -5.16 26.97
N PRO A 55 1.13 -6.40 27.43
CA PRO A 55 1.36 -7.48 26.47
C PRO A 55 0.20 -7.48 25.49
N ALA A 56 0.46 -7.19 24.21
CA ALA A 56 -0.57 -6.81 23.23
C ALA A 56 -1.70 -7.85 23.14
N THR A 57 -1.34 -9.10 23.46
CA THR A 57 -2.23 -10.24 23.73
C THR A 57 -3.38 -9.88 24.69
N LYS A 58 -3.12 -9.27 25.85
CA LYS A 58 -4.15 -8.95 26.87
C LYS A 58 -5.18 -7.91 26.41
N LEU A 59 -4.79 -6.92 25.59
CA LEU A 59 -5.75 -5.94 25.07
C LEU A 59 -6.55 -6.48 23.89
N ARG A 60 -5.90 -7.24 23.00
CA ARG A 60 -6.60 -7.97 21.93
C ARG A 60 -7.66 -8.91 22.53
N ASP A 61 -7.27 -9.73 23.49
CA ASP A 61 -8.17 -10.67 24.16
C ASP A 61 -9.29 -9.94 24.91
N SER A 62 -9.09 -8.68 25.28
CA SER A 62 -10.14 -7.84 25.89
C SER A 62 -11.13 -7.25 24.89
N LEU A 63 -10.73 -7.03 23.63
CA LEU A 63 -11.62 -6.59 22.55
C LEU A 63 -12.46 -7.73 21.97
N GLU A 64 -11.94 -8.96 22.05
CA GLU A 64 -12.64 -10.18 21.65
C GLU A 64 -13.68 -10.63 22.69
N LYS A 65 -13.59 -10.12 23.92
CA LYS A 65 -14.60 -10.38 24.95
C LYS A 65 -15.95 -9.78 24.55
N PRO A 66 -17.05 -10.46 24.88
CA PRO A 66 -18.38 -9.96 24.62
C PRO A 66 -18.71 -8.77 25.55
N PHE A 67 -19.49 -7.81 25.06
CA PHE A 67 -19.80 -6.60 25.80
C PHE A 67 -20.88 -6.84 26.88
N GLY A 68 -20.48 -6.83 28.15
CA GLY A 68 -21.37 -7.02 29.31
C GLY A 68 -21.55 -8.48 29.72
N VAL A 69 -22.25 -8.69 30.84
CA VAL A 69 -22.83 -9.99 31.22
C VAL A 69 -24.33 -9.77 31.12
N ASN A 70 -25.05 -10.57 30.32
CA ASN A 70 -26.50 -10.55 30.46
C ASN A 70 -26.87 -11.19 31.81
N THR A 71 -28.05 -10.84 32.35
CA THR A 71 -28.53 -11.31 33.65
C THR A 71 -28.60 -12.84 33.78
N LEU A 72 -28.50 -13.56 32.65
CA LEU A 72 -28.52 -15.02 32.56
C LEU A 72 -27.12 -15.67 32.52
N GLY A 73 -26.04 -14.88 32.64
CA GLY A 73 -24.67 -15.40 32.58
C GLY A 73 -24.24 -15.91 31.20
N LEU A 74 -25.03 -15.67 30.16
CA LEU A 74 -24.72 -16.03 28.78
C LEU A 74 -23.85 -14.91 28.17
N ALA A 75 -22.82 -15.31 27.42
CA ALA A 75 -21.98 -14.36 26.70
C ALA A 75 -22.84 -13.52 25.74
N PRO A 76 -22.78 -12.17 25.78
CA PRO A 76 -23.38 -11.32 24.75
C PRO A 76 -22.95 -11.75 23.35
N THR A 77 -23.86 -11.64 22.38
CA THR A 77 -23.63 -12.06 20.99
C THR A 77 -22.63 -11.18 20.24
N LEU A 78 -22.25 -10.02 20.78
CA LEU A 78 -21.41 -9.02 20.12
C LEU A 78 -20.12 -8.79 20.91
N CYS A 79 -19.00 -8.86 20.20
CA CYS A 79 -17.67 -8.57 20.73
C CYS A 79 -17.47 -7.05 20.90
N ILE A 80 -16.66 -6.64 21.88
CA ILE A 80 -16.34 -5.22 22.13
C ILE A 80 -15.78 -4.55 20.86
N ARG A 81 -14.99 -5.29 20.06
CA ARG A 81 -14.45 -4.81 18.77
C ARG A 81 -15.52 -4.22 17.84
N ASP A 82 -16.72 -4.81 17.80
CA ASP A 82 -17.78 -4.47 16.85
C ASP A 82 -18.61 -3.26 17.34
N THR A 83 -18.41 -2.87 18.61
CA THR A 83 -19.09 -1.74 19.28
C THR A 83 -18.19 -0.51 19.46
N LEU A 84 -16.94 -0.57 18.99
CA LEU A 84 -16.00 0.54 19.11
C LEU A 84 -16.47 1.74 18.29
N ASN A 85 -16.54 2.90 18.95
CA ASN A 85 -16.80 4.16 18.28
C ASN A 85 -15.49 4.75 17.73
N TRP A 86 -15.31 4.65 16.41
CA TRP A 86 -14.14 5.16 15.68
C TRP A 86 -14.03 6.68 15.65
N SER A 87 -15.12 7.40 15.91
CA SER A 87 -15.13 8.87 15.95
C SER A 87 -14.74 9.44 17.31
N ASN A 88 -14.67 8.61 18.36
CA ASN A 88 -14.27 9.04 19.70
C ASN A 88 -12.83 8.64 20.02
N THR A 89 -11.92 9.59 19.82
CA THR A 89 -10.48 9.42 20.07
C THR A 89 -10.14 8.99 21.50
N THR A 90 -10.94 9.40 22.49
CA THR A 90 -10.72 9.03 23.90
C THR A 90 -10.99 7.55 24.14
N SER A 91 -11.99 6.98 23.46
CA SER A 91 -12.28 5.54 23.53
C SER A 91 -11.21 4.72 22.81
N LEU A 92 -10.74 5.20 21.66
CA LEU A 92 -9.68 4.53 20.89
C LEU A 92 -8.33 4.51 21.61
N LYS A 93 -7.95 5.61 22.27
CA LYS A 93 -6.69 5.71 23.04
C LYS A 93 -6.59 4.72 24.19
N LYS A 94 -7.70 4.13 24.66
CA LYS A 94 -7.70 3.06 25.67
C LYS A 94 -7.12 1.76 25.14
N PHE A 95 -7.24 1.51 23.83
CA PHE A 95 -6.85 0.26 23.19
C PHE A 95 -5.67 0.44 22.23
N PHE A 96 -5.53 1.60 21.60
CA PHE A 96 -4.54 1.85 20.55
C PHE A 96 -3.66 3.06 20.84
N ARG A 97 -2.39 3.01 20.42
CA ARG A 97 -1.46 4.15 20.41
C ARG A 97 -1.72 5.01 19.18
N LEU A 98 -2.08 6.28 19.38
CA LEU A 98 -2.44 7.20 18.30
C LEU A 98 -1.73 8.56 18.40
N PRO A 99 -0.99 9.00 17.35
CA PRO A 99 -0.50 8.21 16.22
C PRO A 99 0.69 7.33 16.64
N HIS A 100 0.76 6.09 16.14
CA HIS A 100 1.98 5.30 16.23
C HIS A 100 2.70 5.30 14.89
N THR A 101 3.90 5.87 14.88
CA THR A 101 4.83 5.78 13.76
C THR A 101 5.80 4.64 14.02
N TYR A 102 5.81 3.68 13.11
CA TYR A 102 6.81 2.62 13.10
C TYR A 102 7.96 3.06 12.21
N SER A 103 9.16 3.10 12.78
CA SER A 103 10.39 3.26 12.00
C SER A 103 10.79 1.90 11.47
N ALA A 104 10.95 1.80 10.15
CA ALA A 104 11.43 0.57 9.55
C ALA A 104 12.83 0.21 10.10
N PRO A 105 13.17 -1.08 10.24
CA PRO A 105 14.51 -1.49 10.64
C PRO A 105 15.58 -0.87 9.74
N VAL A 106 16.73 -0.52 10.33
CA VAL A 106 17.91 -0.11 9.56
C VAL A 106 18.24 -1.21 8.53
N ASN A 107 18.53 -0.79 7.29
CA ASN A 107 18.76 -1.62 6.08
C ASN A 107 17.55 -1.99 5.22
N ASN A 108 16.38 -1.37 5.38
CA ASN A 108 15.39 -1.36 4.29
C ASN A 108 15.98 -0.56 3.11
N GLY A 109 16.48 -1.28 2.10
CA GLY A 109 17.08 -0.69 0.91
C GLY A 109 16.14 0.27 0.17
N ASN A 110 16.71 1.09 -0.70
CA ASN A 110 15.92 2.03 -1.50
C ASN A 110 14.89 1.27 -2.34
N PHE A 111 13.64 1.66 -2.23
CA PHE A 111 12.62 1.28 -3.18
C PHE A 111 12.83 2.07 -4.48
N ALA A 112 12.84 1.38 -5.60
CA ALA A 112 12.83 1.99 -6.93
C ALA A 112 12.07 1.07 -7.87
N PHE A 113 11.25 1.64 -8.75
CA PHE A 113 10.63 0.90 -9.85
C PHE A 113 11.49 1.03 -11.12
N PRO A 114 12.20 -0.01 -11.56
CA PRO A 114 13.04 0.08 -12.76
C PRO A 114 12.23 0.32 -14.04
N GLN A 115 12.83 0.96 -15.04
CA GLN A 115 12.13 1.25 -16.29
C GLN A 115 11.81 -0.01 -17.12
N ASN A 116 12.60 -1.08 -17.03
CA ASN A 116 12.30 -2.36 -17.68
C ASN A 116 11.06 -3.06 -17.10
N TYR A 117 10.52 -2.63 -15.94
CA TYR A 117 9.36 -3.27 -15.31
C TYR A 117 8.01 -2.83 -15.90
N TYR A 118 7.96 -1.96 -16.91
CA TYR A 118 6.68 -1.69 -17.60
C TYR A 118 6.14 -2.90 -18.35
N PHE A 119 7.04 -3.67 -18.94
CA PHE A 119 6.74 -4.90 -19.66
C PHE A 119 7.46 -6.03 -18.95
N MET A 120 6.68 -6.97 -18.44
CA MET A 120 7.18 -8.11 -17.68
C MET A 120 7.90 -9.10 -18.60
N PRO A 121 8.83 -9.92 -18.08
CA PRO A 121 9.45 -10.94 -18.89
C PRO A 121 8.41 -11.98 -19.29
N ILE A 122 8.55 -12.50 -20.50
CA ILE A 122 7.81 -13.67 -20.96
C ILE A 122 8.35 -14.88 -20.20
N ASN A 123 7.45 -15.70 -19.65
CA ASN A 123 7.83 -16.91 -18.92
C ASN A 123 8.55 -17.91 -19.86
N SER A 124 9.59 -18.56 -19.36
CA SER A 124 10.42 -19.49 -20.14
C SER A 124 9.65 -20.66 -20.76
N ILE A 125 8.57 -21.12 -20.13
CA ILE A 125 7.69 -22.17 -20.70
C ILE A 125 7.07 -21.70 -22.01
N PHE A 126 6.60 -20.45 -22.07
CA PHE A 126 6.06 -19.88 -23.30
C PHE A 126 7.19 -19.57 -24.29
N LEU A 127 8.32 -19.04 -23.83
CA LEU A 127 9.45 -18.74 -24.72
C LEU A 127 9.98 -19.99 -25.43
N ASN A 128 10.03 -21.12 -24.73
CA ASN A 128 10.47 -22.41 -25.29
C ASN A 128 9.41 -23.11 -26.16
N SER A 129 8.17 -22.60 -26.20
CA SER A 129 7.10 -23.19 -27.02
C SER A 129 7.30 -22.95 -28.51
N SER A 130 8.05 -21.91 -28.89
CA SER A 130 8.33 -21.57 -30.28
C SER A 130 9.64 -20.80 -30.41
N PRO A 131 10.51 -21.16 -31.38
CA PRO A 131 11.74 -20.42 -31.65
C PRO A 131 11.50 -19.01 -32.22
N LEU A 132 10.26 -18.67 -32.56
CA LEU A 132 9.88 -17.34 -33.06
C LEU A 132 9.56 -16.35 -31.93
N LEU A 133 9.46 -16.83 -30.69
CA LEU A 133 9.22 -15.98 -29.54
C LEU A 133 10.55 -15.47 -29.01
N ASP A 134 10.67 -14.16 -28.90
CA ASP A 134 11.82 -13.49 -28.32
C ASP A 134 11.45 -12.85 -26.97
N GLN A 135 12.41 -12.80 -26.05
CA GLN A 135 12.21 -12.22 -24.74
C GLN A 135 12.09 -10.69 -24.84
N THR A 136 11.30 -10.09 -23.95
CA THR A 136 11.10 -8.65 -23.87
C THR A 136 12.40 -7.91 -23.56
N ALA A 137 12.66 -6.82 -24.28
CA ALA A 137 13.83 -5.98 -24.12
C ALA A 137 13.94 -5.44 -22.68
N GLY A 138 15.16 -5.49 -22.13
CA GLY A 138 15.45 -5.12 -20.74
C GLY A 138 15.38 -6.28 -19.74
N TRP A 139 15.07 -7.49 -20.21
CA TRP A 139 15.22 -8.74 -19.47
C TRP A 139 16.33 -9.60 -20.09
N GLU A 140 16.82 -10.59 -19.35
CA GLU A 140 17.96 -11.42 -19.76
C GLU A 140 17.73 -12.05 -21.14
N GLY A 141 18.64 -11.78 -22.07
CA GLY A 141 18.61 -12.32 -23.44
C GLY A 141 17.50 -11.77 -24.35
N GLY A 142 16.74 -10.76 -23.92
CA GLY A 142 15.61 -10.22 -24.69
C GLY A 142 15.97 -9.08 -25.63
N THR A 143 15.49 -9.17 -26.88
CA THR A 143 15.61 -8.10 -27.89
C THR A 143 14.27 -7.56 -28.42
N PHE A 144 13.15 -8.15 -28.03
CA PHE A 144 11.83 -7.72 -28.49
C PHE A 144 11.43 -6.39 -27.84
N ASP A 145 11.29 -5.33 -28.64
CA ASP A 145 10.75 -4.04 -28.18
C ASP A 145 9.21 -4.06 -28.23
N PRO A 146 8.51 -4.03 -27.08
CA PRO A 146 7.05 -4.03 -27.03
C PRO A 146 6.42 -2.65 -27.36
N MET A 147 7.15 -1.73 -28.00
CA MET A 147 6.75 -0.34 -28.24
C MET A 147 6.64 0.10 -29.70
#